data_AF-A0A3C0UGK8-F1
#
_entry.id   AF-A0A3C0UGK8-F1
#
_cell.length_a   1.000
_cell.length_b   1.000
_cell.length_c   1.000
_cell.angle_alpha   90.00
_cell.angle_beta   90.00
_cell.angle_gamma   90.00
#
_symmetry.space_group_name_H-M   'P 1'
#
loop_
_entity.id
_entity.type
_entity.pdbx_description
1 polymer ?
#
loop_
_entity_poly.entity_id
_entity_poly.type
_entity_poly.pdbx_seq_one_letter_code
_entity_poly.pdbx_strand_id
1 'polypeptide(L)'
;MPILILAMAVVVIDQWSKYFVQTHMSLGMSIPVIPSVFHLTYILNPGAAFGILENQRTFFVIIGLLMIGAVLYLYPRIPDKMKLLRLGTGL
;
A
#
# COMPACT_ATOMS: atom_id res chain seq x y z
N MET A 1 0.58 -16.94 -12.35
CA MET A 1 -0.23 -15.97 -11.59
C MET A 1 0.36 -14.57 -11.77
N PRO A 2 0.17 -13.91 -12.91
CA PRO A 2 0.75 -12.57 -13.17
C PRO A 2 0.40 -11.55 -12.09
N ILE A 3 -0.75 -11.71 -11.43
CA ILE A 3 -1.18 -10.91 -10.29
C ILE A 3 -0.22 -10.98 -9.09
N LEU A 4 0.36 -12.14 -8.77
CA LEU A 4 1.28 -12.26 -7.63
C LEU A 4 2.61 -11.57 -7.91
N ILE A 5 3.05 -11.59 -9.17
CA ILE A 5 4.27 -10.89 -9.59
C ILE A 5 4.06 -9.38 -9.45
N LEU A 6 2.91 -8.88 -9.91
CA LEU A 6 2.53 -7.48 -9.74
C LEU A 6 2.45 -7.10 -8.25
N ALA A 7 1.71 -7.86 -7.44
CA ALA A 7 1.58 -7.61 -6.01
C ALA A 7 2.94 -7.64 -5.30
N MET A 8 3.82 -8.58 -5.65
CA MET A 8 5.18 -8.65 -5.09
C MET A 8 6.02 -7.43 -5.48
N ALA A 9 5.95 -7.00 -6.74
CA ALA A 9 6.64 -5.79 -7.19
C ALA A 9 6.15 -4.54 -6.43
N VAL A 10 4.84 -4.40 -6.24
CA VAL A 10 4.25 -3.31 -5.46
C VAL A 10 4.75 -3.34 -4.01
N VAL A 11 4.73 -4.50 -3.34
CA VAL A 11 5.23 -4.65 -1.97
C VAL A 11 6.71 -4.32 -1.87
N VAL A 12 7.54 -4.78 -2.81
CA VAL A 12 8.98 -4.48 -2.81
C VAL A 12 9.22 -2.98 -2.97
N ILE A 13 8.52 -2.32 -3.89
CA ILE A 13 8.66 -0.87 -4.13
C ILE A 13 8.17 -0.08 -2.90
N ASP A 14 7.04 -0.47 -2.30
CA ASP A 14 6.50 0.13 -1.08
C ASP A 14 7.50 0.05 0.09
N GLN A 15 8.00 -1.16 0.39
CA GLN A 15 8.92 -1.37 1.50
C GLN A 15 10.27 -0.70 1.28
N TRP A 16 10.79 -0.74 0.04
CA TRP A 16 12.03 -0.05 -0.31
C TRP A 16 11.88 1.47 -0.17
N SER A 17 10.77 2.05 -0.63
CA SER A 17 10.51 3.49 -0.48
C SER A 17 10.42 3.92 0.99
N LYS A 18 9.75 3.12 1.83
CA LYS A 18 9.67 3.37 3.29
C LYS A 18 11.03 3.27 3.96
N TYR A 19 11.81 2.24 3.61
CA TYR A 19 13.15 2.07 4.13
C TYR A 19 14.06 3.25 3.76
N PHE A 20 14.01 3.70 2.50
CA PHE A 20 14.75 4.87 2.03
C PHE A 20 14.39 6.12 2.85
N VAL A 21 13.09 6.41 3.02
CA VAL A 21 12.61 7.56 3.81
C VAL A 21 13.08 7.47 5.26
N GLN A 22 12.93 6.30 5.91
CA GLN A 22 13.31 6.10 7.31
C GLN A 22 14.82 6.25 7.56
N THR A 23 15.66 5.95 6.56
CA THR A 23 17.13 5.99 6.69
C THR A 23 17.75 7.31 6.26
N HIS A 24 17.07 8.09 5.42
CA HIS A 24 17.62 9.34 4.85
C HIS A 24 16.90 10.61 5.30
N MET A 25 15.73 10.50 5.95
CA MET A 25 14.93 11.65 6.36
C MET A 25 14.68 11.65 7.87
N SER A 26 14.59 12.85 8.45
CA SER A 26 14.08 13.04 9.81
C SER A 26 12.55 13.15 9.81
N LEU A 27 11.90 12.73 10.90
CA LEU A 27 10.44 12.87 11.01
C LEU A 27 10.03 14.35 10.83
N GLY A 28 9.05 14.61 9.97
CA GLY A 28 8.59 15.95 9.61
C GLY A 28 9.40 16.62 8.50
N MET A 29 10.54 16.06 8.07
CA MET A 29 11.30 16.55 6.93
C MET A 29 10.47 16.46 5.65
N SER A 30 10.53 17.51 4.82
CA SER A 30 9.88 17.59 3.52
C SER A 30 10.89 18.00 2.45
N ILE A 31 11.05 17.17 1.42
CA ILE A 31 11.98 17.38 0.31
C ILE A 31 11.16 17.69 -0.96
N PRO A 32 11.31 18.85 -1.58
CA PRO A 32 10.62 19.15 -2.84
C PRO A 32 11.18 18.29 -3.97
N VAL A 33 10.31 17.51 -4.64
CA VAL A 33 10.65 16.76 -5.84
C VAL A 33 10.25 17.54 -7.08
N ILE A 34 9.03 18.11 -7.09
CA ILE A 34 8.58 19.11 -8.05
C ILE A 34 8.20 20.34 -7.22
N PRO A 35 8.95 21.46 -7.32
CA PRO A 35 8.70 22.66 -6.53
C PRO A 35 7.23 23.07 -6.58
N SER A 36 6.64 23.34 -5.41
CA SER A 36 5.23 23.74 -5.25
C SER A 36 4.14 22.73 -5.65
N VAL A 37 4.50 21.54 -6.17
CA VAL A 37 3.52 20.53 -6.62
C VAL A 37 3.67 19.22 -5.85
N PHE A 38 4.89 18.70 -5.72
CA PHE A 38 5.14 17.39 -5.13
C PHE A 38 6.32 17.42 -4.16
N HIS A 39 6.06 17.00 -2.93
CA HIS A 39 7.04 16.91 -1.86
C HIS A 39 7.03 15.50 -1.27
N LEU A 40 8.21 14.94 -1.08
CA LEU A 40 8.38 13.74 -0.27
C LEU A 40 8.46 14.18 1.19
N THR A 41 7.47 13.80 2.00
CA THR A 41 7.40 14.18 3.42
C THR A 41 7.40 12.95 4.30
N TYR A 42 8.29 12.92 5.29
CA TYR A 42 8.30 11.84 6.26
C TYR A 42 7.29 12.12 7.38
N ILE A 43 6.18 11.38 7.35
CA ILE A 43 5.13 11.41 8.38
C ILE A 43 4.78 9.98 8.82
N LEU A 44 4.39 9.83 10.09
CA LEU A 44 3.87 8.58 10.63
C LEU A 44 2.35 8.69 10.76
N ASN A 45 1.62 7.69 10.28
CA ASN A 45 0.17 7.61 10.42
C ASN A 45 -0.20 6.44 11.35
N PRO A 46 -0.47 6.70 12.65
CA PRO A 46 -0.92 5.66 13.58
C PRO A 46 -2.39 5.22 13.36
N GLY A 47 -3.14 5.89 12.49
CA GLY A 47 -4.52 5.54 12.11
C GLY A 47 -4.68 5.20 10.62
N ALA A 48 -5.93 5.21 10.15
CA ALA A 48 -6.29 5.05 8.74
C ALA A 48 -6.27 6.40 7.99
N ALA A 49 -6.98 6.48 6.87
CA ALA A 49 -7.24 7.75 6.19
C ALA A 49 -7.87 8.77 7.16
N PHE A 50 -7.44 10.03 7.06
CA PHE A 50 -7.87 11.14 7.93
C PHE A 50 -7.62 10.94 9.43
N GLY A 51 -6.73 10.01 9.82
CA GLY A 51 -6.41 9.73 11.23
C GLY A 51 -7.49 8.96 11.97
N ILE A 52 -8.48 8.40 11.26
CA ILE A 52 -9.56 7.60 11.87
C ILE A 52 -8.98 6.33 12.50
N LEU A 53 -9.51 5.94 13.67
CA LEU A 53 -9.12 4.73 14.40
C LEU A 53 -7.62 4.71 14.76
N GLU A 54 -7.11 5.82 15.28
CA GLU A 54 -5.73 5.94 15.74
C GLU A 54 -5.34 4.85 16.75
N ASN A 55 -4.12 4.32 16.61
CA ASN A 55 -3.52 3.30 17.47
C ASN A 55 -4.25 1.94 17.46
N GLN A 56 -5.18 1.71 16.52
CA GLN A 56 -5.91 0.44 16.35
C GLN A 56 -5.14 -0.56 15.46
N ARG A 57 -3.86 -0.79 15.75
CA ARG A 57 -2.97 -1.62 14.91
C ARG A 57 -3.53 -3.02 14.65
N THR A 58 -4.00 -3.70 15.70
CA THR A 58 -4.53 -5.06 15.60
C THR A 58 -5.76 -5.14 14.69
N PHE A 59 -6.65 -4.15 14.78
CA PHE A 59 -7.83 -4.06 13.93
C PHE A 59 -7.45 -3.99 12.44
N PHE A 60 -6.49 -3.13 12.08
CA PHE A 60 -6.04 -2.99 10.69
C PHE A 60 -5.33 -4.24 10.16
N VAL A 61 -4.51 -4.91 10.99
CA VAL A 61 -3.86 -6.16 10.59
C VAL A 61 -4.89 -7.25 10.31
N ILE A 62 -5.91 -7.40 11.16
CA ILE A 62 -6.98 -8.39 10.95
C ILE A 62 -7.74 -8.10 9.66
N ILE A 63 -8.16 -6.85 9.44
CA ILE A 63 -8.87 -6.47 8.20
C ILE A 63 -7.99 -6.69 6.97
N GLY A 64 -6.71 -6.35 7.02
CA GLY A 64 -5.77 -6.62 5.93
C GLY A 64 -5.67 -8.10 5.58
N LEU A 65 -5.55 -8.97 6.58
CA LEU A 65 -5.54 -10.42 6.37
C LEU A 65 -6.86 -10.93 5.78
N LEU A 66 -8.01 -10.42 6.26
CA LEU A 66 -9.32 -10.77 5.71
C LEU A 66 -9.45 -10.33 4.25
N MET A 67 -8.96 -9.14 3.89
CA MET A 67 -8.96 -8.66 2.50
C MET A 67 -8.07 -9.52 1.60
N ILE A 68 -6.87 -9.90 2.05
CA ILE A 68 -6.01 -10.84 1.31
C ILE A 68 -6.74 -12.16 1.08
N GLY A 69 -7.36 -12.73 2.12
CA GLY A 69 -8.16 -13.95 2.01
C GLY A 69 -9.32 -13.81 1.02
N ALA A 70 -10.05 -12.69 1.07
CA ALA A 70 -11.14 -12.38 0.16
C ALA A 70 -10.66 -12.29 -1.29
N VAL A 71 -9.53 -11.62 -1.56
CA VAL A 71 -8.94 -11.54 -2.91
C VAL A 71 -8.52 -12.91 -3.41
N LEU A 72 -7.82 -13.71 -2.59
CA LEU A 72 -7.40 -15.07 -2.97
C LEU A 72 -8.60 -15.99 -3.25
N TYR A 73 -9.69 -15.82 -2.51
CA TYR A 73 -10.93 -16.55 -2.74
C TYR A 73 -11.70 -16.07 -3.98
N LEU A 74 -11.81 -14.76 -4.19
CA LEU A 74 -12.60 -14.19 -5.29
C LEU A 74 -11.86 -14.23 -6.63
N TYR A 75 -10.53 -14.14 -6.65
CA TYR A 75 -9.74 -14.04 -7.88
C TYR A 75 -10.01 -15.17 -8.88
N PRO A 76 -10.08 -16.47 -8.49
CA PRO A 76 -10.43 -17.55 -9.41
C PRO A 76 -11.84 -17.45 -10.00
N ARG A 77 -12.73 -16.66 -9.38
CA ARG A 77 -14.12 -16.45 -9.83
C ARG A 77 -14.24 -15.27 -10.81
N ILE A 78 -13.17 -14.50 -11.03
CA ILE A 78 -13.18 -13.36 -11.94
C ILE A 78 -12.95 -13.86 -13.38
N PRO A 79 -13.88 -13.59 -14.32
CA PRO A 79 -13.74 -14.01 -15.72
C PRO A 79 -12.42 -13.52 -16.34
N ASP A 80 -11.74 -14.38 -17.11
CA ASP A 80 -10.46 -14.05 -17.77
C ASP A 80 -10.53 -12.81 -18.66
N LYS A 81 -11.70 -12.54 -19.27
CA LYS A 81 -11.95 -11.36 -20.11
C LYS A 81 -11.86 -10.04 -19.33
N MET A 82 -12.08 -10.05 -18.02
CA MET A 82 -12.06 -8.85 -17.17
C MET A 82 -10.64 -8.53 -16.70
N LYS A 83 -9.73 -8.31 -17.66
CA LYS A 83 -8.29 -8.11 -17.41
C LYS A 83 -8.02 -6.95 -16.43
N LEU A 84 -8.74 -5.83 -16.57
CA LEU A 84 -8.61 -4.67 -15.68
C LEU A 84 -8.94 -5.00 -14.23
N LEU A 85 -10.04 -5.74 -13.99
CA LEU A 85 -10.43 -6.14 -12.64
C LEU A 85 -9.40 -7.09 -12.01
N ARG A 86 -8.88 -8.03 -12.80
CA ARG A 86 -7.84 -8.97 -12.35
C ARG A 86 -6.51 -8.28 -12.04
N LEU A 87 -6.14 -7.25 -12.80
CA LEU A 87 -4.97 -6.44 -12.51
C LEU A 87 -5.19 -5.59 -11.26
N GLY A 88 -6.37 -4.98 -11.13
CA GLY A 88 -6.75 -4.15 -9.98
C GLY A 88 -6.70 -4.91 -8.65
N THR A 89 -7.04 -6.20 -8.64
CA THR A 89 -6.92 -7.02 -7.41
C THR A 89 -5.47 -7.31 -6.97
N GLY A 90 -4.48 -7.01 -7.81
CA GLY A 90 -3.06 -7.19 -7.49
C GLY A 90 -2.33 -5.90 -7.12
N LEU A 91 -3.04 -4.77 -7.11
CA LEU A 91 -2.59 -3.45 -6.64
C LEU A 91 -3.14 -3.21 -5.24
#